data_AF-A0A1M7ZE67-F1
#
_entry.id   AF-A0A1M7ZE67-F1
#
_cell.length_a   1.000
_cell.length_b   1.000
_cell.length_c   1.000
_cell.angle_alpha   90.00
_cell.angle_beta   90.00
_cell.angle_gamma   90.00
#
_symmetry.space_group_name_H-M   'P 1'
#
loop_
_entity.id
_entity.type
_entity.pdbx_description
1 polymer ?
#
loop_
_entity_poly.entity_id
_entity_poly.type
_entity_poly.pdbx_seq_one_letter_code
_entity_poly.pdbx_strand_id
1 'polypeptide(L)'
;MLPLQPLQSLDRAASGRRVMGWSGVLTIAARVIIAHVRTAMAFVAALLLATACVAPLSGAAAGVIVVPPGNGSQQQPTVDRNSVARTRETGGTFEGKYQQIYRLLQSDRALMARIKSAAQRFGIDPVHMLGAIVAEHTFNVDAIDSAQGYYIKAMAYLGTPILFQYKGVPVSEFVAKEQFDRCRTSKDDFDLWDCREEVWRDVFRGNTVDGVSYPDDRFGRVFFQPLYAGQTFGLGQLSPIAALSVADIVHKRSGLPLIDMDHAPELYSTIMDPATSLEYLAALIRLSIDSYRDLAGFDISKNPGLTATLYNVGDARDRARRLAATNRQSGATAYPQVNYFGWFVNEKEDDLRRLLQ
;
A
#
# COMPACT_ATOMS: atom_id res chain seq x y z
N MET A 1 -5.88 61.24 -88.16
CA MET A 1 -5.20 61.19 -89.47
C MET A 1 -5.32 59.78 -90.00
N LEU A 2 -5.96 59.67 -91.17
CA LEU A 2 -5.91 58.66 -92.24
C LEU A 2 -5.10 57.35 -92.04
N PRO A 3 -5.36 56.26 -92.81
CA PRO A 3 -6.64 55.69 -93.29
C PRO A 3 -6.59 54.20 -93.76
N LEU A 4 -7.67 53.79 -94.48
CA LEU A 4 -7.77 52.81 -95.59
C LEU A 4 -7.77 51.31 -95.23
N GLN A 5 -8.52 50.40 -95.88
CA GLN A 5 -9.74 50.35 -96.72
C GLN A 5 -9.95 48.82 -97.08
N PRO A 6 -10.94 48.35 -97.87
CA PRO A 6 -11.88 47.29 -97.45
C PRO A 6 -11.93 46.04 -98.39
N LEU A 7 -12.81 45.05 -98.10
CA LEU A 7 -13.89 44.52 -98.99
C LEU A 7 -14.39 43.09 -98.62
N GLN A 8 -15.73 42.95 -98.65
CA GLN A 8 -16.55 41.80 -99.16
C GLN A 8 -16.49 40.43 -98.44
N SER A 9 -17.53 39.57 -98.40
CA SER A 9 -18.86 39.45 -99.04
C SER A 9 -19.75 38.46 -98.25
N LEU A 10 -21.06 38.47 -98.55
CA LEU A 10 -22.17 37.64 -98.05
C LEU A 10 -22.04 36.12 -98.33
N ASP A 11 -22.51 35.23 -97.42
CA ASP A 11 -23.76 34.44 -97.62
C ASP A 11 -24.16 33.49 -96.44
N ARG A 12 -25.49 33.45 -96.19
CA ARG A 12 -26.41 32.34 -95.78
C ARG A 12 -26.36 31.57 -94.42
N ALA A 13 -27.59 31.51 -93.85
CA ALA A 13 -28.34 30.36 -93.30
C ALA A 13 -28.67 30.33 -91.78
N ALA A 14 -29.93 30.72 -91.50
CA ALA A 14 -30.96 30.21 -90.57
C ALA A 14 -30.64 28.95 -89.70
N SER A 15 -31.17 28.71 -88.49
CA SER A 15 -32.48 29.05 -87.88
C SER A 15 -32.50 28.65 -86.39
N GLY A 16 -33.47 29.16 -85.62
CA GLY A 16 -34.09 28.39 -84.52
C GLY A 16 -33.97 28.96 -83.10
N ARG A 17 -34.96 29.78 -82.68
CA ARG A 17 -35.28 29.98 -81.25
C ARG A 17 -35.99 28.74 -80.70
N ARG A 18 -35.58 28.24 -79.53
CA ARG A 18 -36.44 27.44 -78.64
C ARG A 18 -36.60 28.16 -77.30
N VAL A 19 -37.86 28.36 -76.93
CA VAL A 19 -38.33 28.81 -75.62
C VAL A 19 -38.16 27.64 -74.63
N MET A 20 -37.51 27.89 -73.50
CA MET A 20 -37.29 26.89 -72.46
C MET A 20 -38.53 26.82 -71.54
N GLY A 21 -39.20 25.66 -71.55
CA GLY A 21 -40.41 25.40 -70.77
C GLY A 21 -40.14 25.16 -69.29
N TRP A 22 -41.16 25.43 -68.47
CA TRP A 22 -41.22 25.31 -67.01
C TRP A 22 -40.95 23.90 -66.44
N SER A 23 -40.68 22.90 -67.29
CA SER A 23 -40.38 21.52 -66.90
C SER A 23 -38.96 21.34 -66.33
N GLY A 24 -38.03 22.29 -66.56
CA GLY A 24 -36.62 22.17 -66.13
C GLY A 24 -36.35 22.59 -64.68
N VAL A 25 -37.19 23.43 -64.10
CA VAL A 25 -36.98 23.99 -62.74
C VAL A 25 -37.42 23.00 -61.65
N LEU A 26 -38.49 22.22 -61.88
CA LEU A 26 -38.94 21.20 -60.93
C LEU A 26 -37.96 20.03 -60.77
N THR A 27 -37.21 19.67 -61.83
CA THR A 27 -36.30 18.51 -61.81
C THR A 27 -35.03 18.77 -61.02
N ILE A 28 -34.57 20.03 -60.95
CA ILE A 28 -33.39 20.43 -60.17
C ILE A 28 -33.74 20.51 -58.67
N ALA A 29 -34.88 21.10 -58.33
CA ALA A 29 -35.36 21.19 -56.95
C ALA A 29 -35.58 19.80 -56.33
N ALA A 30 -36.18 18.86 -57.08
CA ALA A 30 -36.36 17.48 -56.63
C ALA A 30 -35.03 16.75 -56.41
N ARG A 31 -34.01 16.98 -57.26
CA ARG A 31 -32.68 16.35 -57.10
C ARG A 31 -31.89 16.89 -55.90
N VAL A 32 -32.00 18.18 -55.59
CA VAL A 32 -31.34 18.80 -54.42
C VAL A 32 -31.99 18.33 -53.10
N ILE A 33 -33.32 18.24 -53.06
CA ILE A 33 -34.05 17.75 -51.88
C ILE A 33 -33.73 16.27 -51.62
N ILE A 34 -33.71 15.42 -52.65
CA ILE A 34 -33.36 13.99 -52.51
C ILE A 34 -31.89 13.81 -52.08
N ALA A 35 -30.97 14.66 -52.55
CA ALA A 35 -29.58 14.64 -52.12
C ALA A 35 -29.43 15.04 -50.64
N HIS A 36 -30.11 16.11 -50.19
CA HIS A 36 -30.06 16.53 -48.78
C HIS A 36 -30.74 15.53 -47.83
N VAL A 37 -31.83 14.88 -48.24
CA VAL A 37 -32.48 13.81 -47.46
C VAL A 37 -31.60 12.56 -47.37
N ARG A 38 -30.88 12.18 -48.43
CA ARG A 38 -29.92 11.06 -48.40
C ARG A 38 -28.70 11.35 -47.53
N THR A 39 -28.20 12.59 -47.53
CA THR A 39 -27.06 12.99 -46.70
C THR A 39 -27.45 13.10 -45.22
N ALA A 40 -28.67 13.58 -44.93
CA ALA A 40 -29.23 13.63 -43.58
C ALA A 40 -29.55 12.22 -43.03
N MET A 41 -30.11 11.31 -43.85
CA MET A 41 -30.32 9.91 -43.45
C MET A 41 -29.00 9.15 -43.24
N ALA A 42 -27.96 9.42 -44.04
CA ALA A 42 -26.64 8.83 -43.83
C ALA A 42 -25.97 9.33 -42.53
N PHE A 43 -26.17 10.61 -42.16
CA PHE A 43 -25.69 11.15 -40.89
C PHE A 43 -26.44 10.57 -39.69
N VAL A 44 -27.77 10.41 -39.77
CA VAL A 44 -28.58 9.80 -38.71
C VAL A 44 -28.29 8.30 -38.57
N ALA A 45 -28.08 7.57 -39.67
CA ALA A 45 -27.68 6.17 -39.64
C ALA A 45 -26.25 5.99 -39.09
N ALA A 46 -25.31 6.89 -39.41
CA ALA A 46 -23.96 6.88 -38.84
C ALA A 46 -23.96 7.24 -37.34
N LEU A 47 -24.83 8.15 -36.90
CA LEU A 47 -24.99 8.46 -35.47
C LEU A 47 -25.64 7.31 -34.70
N LEU A 48 -26.61 6.61 -35.30
CA LEU A 48 -27.28 5.44 -34.70
C LEU A 48 -26.38 4.19 -34.68
N LEU A 49 -25.51 4.00 -35.69
CA LEU A 49 -24.49 2.93 -35.66
C LEU A 49 -23.32 3.26 -34.72
N ALA A 50 -22.96 4.53 -34.53
CA ALA A 50 -21.95 4.93 -33.55
C ALA A 50 -22.42 4.74 -32.08
N THR A 51 -23.72 4.84 -31.82
CA THR A 51 -24.31 4.56 -30.49
C THR A 51 -24.52 3.06 -30.20
N ALA A 52 -24.46 2.18 -31.20
CA ALA A 52 -24.69 0.74 -31.01
C ALA A 52 -23.41 -0.05 -30.66
N CYS A 53 -22.22 0.55 -30.76
CA CYS A 53 -20.95 -0.11 -30.44
C CYS A 53 -20.29 0.37 -29.13
N VAL A 54 -20.93 1.24 -28.36
CA VAL A 54 -20.55 1.44 -26.95
C VAL A 54 -21.25 0.36 -26.13
N ALA A 55 -20.81 -0.89 -26.31
CA ALA A 55 -21.04 -1.89 -25.29
C ALA A 55 -20.43 -1.32 -24.00
N PRO A 56 -21.18 -1.24 -22.88
CA PRO A 56 -20.53 -0.98 -21.62
C PRO A 56 -19.51 -2.10 -21.45
N LEU A 57 -18.23 -1.74 -21.44
CA LEU A 57 -17.23 -2.52 -20.72
C LEU A 57 -17.64 -2.43 -19.26
N SER A 58 -18.69 -3.17 -18.90
CA SER A 58 -18.92 -3.62 -17.55
C SER A 58 -17.75 -4.54 -17.27
N GLY A 59 -16.60 -3.96 -16.90
CA GLY A 59 -15.62 -4.68 -16.14
C GLY A 59 -16.39 -5.23 -14.95
N ALA A 60 -16.64 -6.54 -14.96
CA ALA A 60 -17.15 -7.20 -13.78
C ALA A 60 -16.22 -6.75 -12.66
N ALA A 61 -16.75 -6.02 -11.69
CA ALA A 61 -16.03 -5.78 -10.45
C ALA A 61 -15.78 -7.18 -9.91
N ALA A 62 -14.58 -7.70 -10.13
CA ALA A 62 -14.16 -8.97 -9.57
C ALA A 62 -14.36 -8.80 -8.06
N GLY A 63 -15.30 -9.57 -7.50
CA GLY A 63 -15.60 -9.50 -6.08
C GLY A 63 -14.31 -9.70 -5.28
N VAL A 64 -14.23 -9.05 -4.13
CA VAL A 64 -13.12 -9.26 -3.21
C VAL A 64 -13.01 -10.76 -2.89
N ILE A 65 -11.82 -11.33 -3.14
CA ILE A 65 -11.54 -12.75 -2.89
C ILE A 65 -11.18 -12.91 -1.43
N VAL A 66 -12.01 -13.63 -0.67
CA VAL A 66 -11.69 -13.98 0.72
C VAL A 66 -10.64 -15.10 0.72
N VAL A 67 -9.50 -14.85 1.35
CA VAL A 67 -8.45 -15.85 1.49
C VAL A 67 -8.77 -16.77 2.67
N PRO A 68 -8.86 -18.10 2.48
CA PRO A 68 -9.20 -19.02 3.55
C PRO A 68 -8.14 -19.02 4.67
N PRO A 69 -8.52 -19.41 5.91
CA PRO A 69 -7.56 -19.64 6.98
C PRO A 69 -6.59 -20.78 6.63
N GLY A 70 -5.47 -20.84 7.36
CA GLY A 70 -4.51 -21.93 7.23
C GLY A 70 -3.46 -21.76 6.14
N ASN A 71 -2.66 -22.80 5.96
CA ASN A 71 -1.49 -22.81 5.09
C ASN A 71 -1.79 -23.37 3.70
N GLY A 72 -1.38 -22.64 2.66
CA GLY A 72 -1.35 -23.16 1.29
C GLY A 72 -0.24 -24.19 1.04
N SER A 73 0.81 -24.18 1.87
CA SER A 73 1.92 -25.14 1.83
C SER A 73 1.83 -26.13 3.00
N GLN A 74 2.03 -27.42 2.71
CA GLN A 74 2.09 -28.46 3.75
C GLN A 74 3.36 -28.37 4.62
N GLN A 75 4.43 -27.82 4.06
CA GLN A 75 5.71 -27.68 4.77
C GLN A 75 5.98 -26.23 5.12
N GLN A 76 6.56 -26.01 6.30
CA GLN A 76 7.00 -24.70 6.71
C GLN A 76 8.11 -24.19 5.77
N PRO A 77 8.01 -22.96 5.26
CA PRO A 77 9.12 -22.32 4.57
C PRO A 77 10.37 -22.24 5.45
N THR A 78 11.55 -22.19 4.83
CA THR A 78 12.83 -22.07 5.53
C THR A 78 12.83 -20.85 6.46
N VAL A 79 13.16 -21.09 7.74
CA VAL A 79 13.31 -20.03 8.75
C VAL A 79 14.55 -19.20 8.44
N ASP A 80 14.46 -17.87 8.64
CA ASP A 80 15.57 -16.95 8.42
C ASP A 80 16.82 -17.35 9.23
N ARG A 81 18.00 -17.21 8.60
CA ARG A 81 19.27 -17.62 9.19
C ARG A 81 19.59 -16.86 10.48
N ASN A 82 19.19 -15.59 10.59
CA ASN A 82 19.44 -14.80 11.79
C ASN A 82 18.54 -15.26 12.94
N SER A 83 17.28 -15.63 12.67
CA SER A 83 16.38 -16.24 13.67
C SER A 83 16.95 -17.56 14.20
N VAL A 84 17.52 -18.39 13.31
CA VAL A 84 18.20 -19.63 13.70
C VAL A 84 19.46 -19.35 14.52
N ALA A 85 20.30 -18.41 14.09
CA ALA A 85 21.53 -18.03 14.79
C ALA A 85 21.23 -17.53 16.22
N ARG A 86 20.33 -16.54 16.37
CA ARG A 86 19.93 -15.99 17.68
C ARG A 86 19.41 -17.05 18.64
N THR A 87 18.57 -17.96 18.13
CA THR A 87 18.01 -19.04 18.96
C THR A 87 19.08 -20.04 19.41
N ARG A 88 20.09 -20.30 18.58
CA ARG A 88 21.24 -21.14 18.95
C ARG A 88 22.15 -20.44 19.95
N GLU A 89 22.37 -19.13 19.82
CA GLU A 89 23.19 -18.33 20.73
C GLU A 89 22.66 -18.37 22.17
N THR A 90 21.34 -18.42 22.36
CA THR A 90 20.73 -18.54 23.69
C THR A 90 20.51 -19.98 24.16
N GLY A 91 20.97 -20.97 23.38
CA GLY A 91 20.83 -22.40 23.69
C GLY A 91 19.38 -22.91 23.68
N GLY A 92 18.45 -22.13 23.13
CA GLY A 92 17.02 -22.40 23.14
C GLY A 92 16.50 -23.15 21.90
N THR A 93 15.19 -23.33 21.84
CA THR A 93 14.47 -23.86 20.67
C THR A 93 13.27 -22.97 20.35
N PHE A 94 12.82 -22.95 19.09
CA PHE A 94 11.61 -22.22 18.72
C PHE A 94 10.38 -22.71 19.49
N GLU A 95 10.24 -24.02 19.68
CA GLU A 95 9.16 -24.59 20.51
C GLU A 95 9.24 -24.10 21.97
N GLY A 96 10.44 -24.05 22.57
CA GLY A 96 10.62 -23.53 23.92
C GLY A 96 10.19 -22.07 24.05
N LYS A 97 10.55 -21.24 23.06
CA LYS A 97 10.15 -19.83 22.99
C LYS A 97 8.65 -19.67 22.81
N TYR A 98 8.04 -20.47 21.93
CA TYR A 98 6.58 -20.52 21.76
C TYR A 98 5.87 -20.84 23.08
N GLN A 99 6.27 -21.91 23.76
CA GLN A 99 5.65 -22.31 25.04
C GLN A 99 5.80 -21.24 26.12
N GLN A 100 6.87 -20.44 26.05
CA GLN A 100 7.08 -19.34 26.97
C GLN A 100 6.10 -18.19 26.73
N ILE A 101 6.01 -17.67 25.51
CA ILE A 101 5.07 -16.58 25.19
C ILE A 101 3.61 -17.04 25.35
N TYR A 102 3.31 -18.29 24.97
CA TYR A 102 1.97 -18.85 25.15
C TYR A 102 1.55 -18.87 26.63
N ARG A 103 2.42 -19.35 27.53
CA ARG A 103 2.13 -19.35 28.98
C ARG A 103 2.00 -17.94 29.56
N LEU A 104 2.79 -16.98 29.09
CA LEU A 104 2.64 -15.57 29.48
C LEU A 104 1.24 -15.06 29.09
N LEU A 105 0.83 -15.26 27.85
CA LEU A 105 -0.50 -14.83 27.37
C LEU A 105 -1.63 -15.57 28.09
N GLN A 106 -1.45 -16.86 28.38
CA GLN A 106 -2.44 -17.67 29.09
C GLN A 106 -2.65 -17.20 30.55
N SER A 107 -1.58 -16.78 31.22
CA SER A 107 -1.61 -16.39 32.63
C SER A 107 -2.00 -14.92 32.83
N ASP A 108 -1.64 -14.03 31.91
CA ASP A 108 -1.91 -12.60 32.03
C ASP A 108 -3.27 -12.20 31.41
N ARG A 109 -4.32 -12.30 32.24
CA ARG A 109 -5.67 -11.91 31.85
C ARG A 109 -5.81 -10.42 31.54
N ALA A 110 -5.01 -9.56 32.17
CA ALA A 110 -5.07 -8.12 31.96
C ALA A 110 -4.48 -7.76 30.59
N LEU A 111 -3.36 -8.38 30.22
CA LEU A 111 -2.79 -8.29 28.88
C LEU A 111 -3.77 -8.80 27.82
N MET A 112 -4.36 -9.98 28.02
CA MET A 112 -5.34 -10.54 27.07
C MET A 112 -6.56 -9.62 26.90
N ALA A 113 -7.05 -9.00 27.98
CA ALA A 113 -8.13 -8.02 27.89
C ALA A 113 -7.74 -6.79 27.07
N ARG A 114 -6.50 -6.29 27.23
CA ARG A 114 -5.96 -5.17 26.44
C ARG A 114 -5.83 -5.53 24.96
N ILE A 115 -5.32 -6.73 24.64
CA ILE A 115 -5.23 -7.24 23.26
C ILE A 115 -6.63 -7.29 22.63
N LYS A 116 -7.63 -7.87 23.32
CA LYS A 116 -9.01 -7.93 22.83
C LYS A 116 -9.61 -6.53 22.60
N SER A 117 -9.34 -5.59 23.52
CA SER A 117 -9.83 -4.20 23.42
C SER A 117 -9.20 -3.44 22.26
N ALA A 118 -7.88 -3.55 22.08
CA ALA A 118 -7.18 -2.95 20.93
C ALA A 118 -7.72 -3.54 19.62
N ALA A 119 -7.75 -4.87 19.49
CA ALA A 119 -8.30 -5.54 18.31
C ALA A 119 -9.71 -5.06 17.94
N GLN A 120 -10.58 -4.91 18.96
CA GLN A 120 -11.94 -4.40 18.77
C GLN A 120 -11.95 -2.97 18.22
N ARG A 121 -11.13 -2.05 18.77
CA ARG A 121 -11.08 -0.64 18.32
C ARG A 121 -10.58 -0.51 16.87
N PHE A 122 -9.74 -1.43 16.43
CA PHE A 122 -9.27 -1.48 15.05
C PHE A 122 -10.13 -2.38 14.13
N GLY A 123 -11.16 -3.05 14.67
CA GLY A 123 -12.06 -3.90 13.89
C GLY A 123 -11.33 -5.08 13.25
N ILE A 124 -10.49 -5.77 14.03
CA ILE A 124 -9.76 -6.98 13.63
C ILE A 124 -10.06 -8.12 14.62
N ASP A 125 -10.00 -9.38 14.16
CA ASP A 125 -10.06 -10.54 15.06
C ASP A 125 -8.79 -10.53 15.95
N PRO A 126 -8.91 -10.59 17.30
CA PRO A 126 -7.76 -10.60 18.20
C PRO A 126 -6.70 -11.68 17.88
N VAL A 127 -7.08 -12.77 17.21
CA VAL A 127 -6.14 -13.82 16.78
C VAL A 127 -5.03 -13.29 15.89
N HIS A 128 -5.26 -12.23 15.10
CA HIS A 128 -4.22 -11.61 14.28
C HIS A 128 -3.13 -10.97 15.15
N MET A 129 -3.53 -10.28 16.24
CA MET A 129 -2.57 -9.68 17.18
C MET A 129 -1.80 -10.77 17.93
N LEU A 130 -2.49 -11.82 18.38
CA LEU A 130 -1.84 -12.97 19.03
C LEU A 130 -0.83 -13.63 18.10
N GLY A 131 -1.18 -13.84 16.83
CA GLY A 131 -0.28 -14.41 15.84
C GLY A 131 0.99 -13.60 15.64
N ALA A 132 0.86 -12.27 15.49
CA ALA A 132 2.01 -11.38 15.39
C ALA A 132 2.92 -11.45 16.63
N ILE A 133 2.35 -11.28 17.84
CA ILE A 133 3.11 -11.35 19.10
C ILE A 133 3.81 -12.70 19.24
N VAL A 134 3.06 -13.80 19.09
CA VAL A 134 3.61 -15.14 19.30
C VAL A 134 4.73 -15.46 18.31
N ALA A 135 4.58 -15.10 17.04
CA ALA A 135 5.62 -15.37 16.06
C ALA A 135 6.87 -14.48 16.26
N GLU A 136 6.70 -13.21 16.64
CA GLU A 136 7.82 -12.33 16.98
C GLU A 136 8.66 -12.88 18.13
N HIS A 137 8.00 -13.30 19.21
CA HIS A 137 8.67 -13.89 20.38
C HIS A 137 9.11 -15.34 20.17
N THR A 138 8.68 -15.99 19.08
CA THR A 138 9.17 -17.32 18.71
C THR A 138 10.45 -17.22 17.89
N PHE A 139 10.51 -16.33 16.89
CA PHE A 139 11.59 -16.32 15.91
C PHE A 139 12.61 -15.19 16.07
N ASN A 140 12.25 -14.08 16.74
CA ASN A 140 13.08 -12.89 16.75
C ASN A 140 13.63 -12.53 18.13
N VAL A 141 12.85 -12.73 19.17
CA VAL A 141 13.17 -12.32 20.55
C VAL A 141 12.99 -13.50 21.51
N ASP A 142 13.58 -13.45 22.69
CA ASP A 142 13.23 -14.36 23.78
C ASP A 142 12.12 -13.72 24.62
N ALA A 143 11.13 -14.52 25.07
CA ALA A 143 9.96 -14.02 25.79
C ALA A 143 10.27 -13.50 27.23
N ILE A 144 11.52 -13.11 27.49
CA ILE A 144 11.95 -12.36 28.68
C ILE A 144 12.85 -11.19 28.26
N ASP A 145 12.26 -10.22 27.57
CA ASP A 145 12.38 -8.86 28.06
C ASP A 145 11.14 -8.65 28.93
N SER A 146 11.30 -8.73 30.26
CA SER A 146 10.17 -8.49 31.17
C SER A 146 9.56 -7.12 30.86
N ALA A 147 8.28 -6.90 31.19
CA ALA A 147 7.70 -5.55 31.15
C ALA A 147 8.63 -4.54 31.84
N GLN A 148 9.31 -4.96 32.92
CA GLN A 148 10.35 -4.19 33.60
C GLN A 148 11.55 -3.86 32.70
N GLY A 149 12.02 -4.77 31.86
CA GLY A 149 13.06 -4.51 30.86
C GLY A 149 12.64 -3.45 29.85
N TYR A 150 11.40 -3.48 29.36
CA TYR A 150 10.87 -2.41 28.51
C TYR A 150 10.75 -1.08 29.24
N TYR A 151 10.31 -1.08 30.51
CA TYR A 151 10.27 0.13 31.33
C TYR A 151 11.67 0.69 31.60
N ILE A 152 12.67 -0.15 31.89
CA ILE A 152 14.06 0.29 32.08
C ILE A 152 14.61 0.90 30.79
N LYS A 153 14.35 0.27 29.64
CA LYS A 153 14.67 0.84 28.33
C LYS A 153 13.99 2.20 28.20
N ALA A 154 12.67 2.31 28.42
CA ALA A 154 11.93 3.58 28.34
C ALA A 154 12.49 4.67 29.28
N MET A 155 12.86 4.32 30.50
CA MET A 155 13.48 5.24 31.45
C MET A 155 14.86 5.72 31.00
N ALA A 156 15.64 4.90 30.28
CA ALA A 156 16.90 5.36 29.68
C ALA A 156 16.68 6.45 28.61
N TYR A 157 15.50 6.48 27.98
CA TYR A 157 15.10 7.54 27.06
C TYR A 157 14.55 8.78 27.78
N LEU A 158 14.05 8.64 29.02
CA LEU A 158 13.58 9.76 29.84
C LEU A 158 14.77 10.45 30.52
N GLY A 159 15.14 11.64 30.03
CA GLY A 159 16.21 12.48 30.59
C GLY A 159 17.50 12.56 29.78
N THR A 160 17.60 11.80 28.68
CA THR A 160 18.67 11.97 27.68
C THR A 160 18.14 12.88 26.56
N PRO A 161 18.87 13.92 26.12
CA PRO A 161 18.49 14.68 24.93
C PRO A 161 18.66 13.77 23.70
N ILE A 162 17.56 13.16 23.28
CA ILE A 162 17.54 12.21 22.17
C ILE A 162 17.01 12.93 20.94
N LEU A 163 17.81 12.92 19.89
CA LEU A 163 17.47 13.46 18.59
C LEU A 163 17.55 12.36 17.54
N PHE A 164 16.54 12.28 16.69
CA PHE A 164 16.60 11.48 15.47
C PHE A 164 17.43 12.23 14.44
N GLN A 165 18.67 11.81 14.23
CA GLN A 165 19.61 12.52 13.38
C GLN A 165 20.70 11.59 12.83
N TYR A 166 21.29 12.00 11.72
CA TYR A 166 22.51 11.40 11.17
C TYR A 166 23.57 12.47 10.94
N LYS A 167 24.78 12.26 11.46
CA LYS A 167 25.89 13.23 11.38
C LYS A 167 25.48 14.66 11.81
N GLY A 168 24.62 14.76 12.83
CA GLY A 168 24.14 16.04 13.37
C GLY A 168 23.01 16.70 12.57
N VAL A 169 22.52 16.07 11.49
CA VAL A 169 21.36 16.55 10.73
C VAL A 169 20.09 15.87 11.25
N PRO A 170 19.14 16.63 11.86
CA PRO A 170 17.87 16.09 12.31
C PRO A 170 17.08 15.43 11.17
N VAL A 171 16.29 14.41 11.50
CA VAL A 171 15.48 13.69 10.51
C VAL A 171 14.46 14.60 9.83
N SER A 172 13.88 15.57 10.55
CA SER A 172 12.97 16.57 9.99
C SER A 172 13.63 17.45 8.95
N GLU A 173 14.86 17.90 9.21
CA GLU A 173 15.68 18.62 8.22
C GLU A 173 16.04 17.72 7.03
N PHE A 174 16.39 16.46 7.30
CA PHE A 174 16.77 15.52 6.26
C PHE A 174 15.62 15.21 5.29
N VAL A 175 14.42 14.93 5.80
CA VAL A 175 13.23 14.65 4.96
C VAL A 175 12.62 15.90 4.34
N ALA A 176 13.15 17.10 4.64
CA ALA A 176 12.76 18.35 4.00
C ALA A 176 13.53 18.62 2.69
N LYS A 177 14.58 17.85 2.37
CA LYS A 177 15.36 18.01 1.14
C LYS A 177 14.51 17.75 -0.12
N GLU A 178 14.92 18.35 -1.24
CA GLU A 178 14.18 18.30 -2.53
C GLU A 178 13.91 16.88 -3.03
N GLN A 179 14.79 15.92 -2.72
CA GLN A 179 14.62 14.52 -3.13
C GLN A 179 13.36 13.89 -2.52
N PHE A 180 12.84 14.46 -1.42
CA PHE A 180 11.61 14.03 -0.75
C PHE A 180 10.37 14.81 -1.19
N ASP A 181 10.47 15.77 -2.11
CA ASP A 181 9.35 16.64 -2.49
C ASP A 181 8.13 15.84 -2.98
N ARG A 182 8.36 14.72 -3.69
CA ARG A 182 7.28 13.81 -4.13
C ARG A 182 6.46 13.24 -2.96
N CYS A 183 7.09 13.02 -1.81
CA CYS A 183 6.45 12.44 -0.63
C CYS A 183 5.51 13.43 0.08
N ARG A 184 5.64 14.74 -0.19
CA ARG A 184 4.75 15.76 0.40
C ARG A 184 3.31 15.66 -0.08
N THR A 185 3.07 14.93 -1.16
CA THR A 185 1.73 14.70 -1.73
C THR A 185 1.03 13.46 -1.18
N SER A 186 1.68 12.71 -0.28
CA SER A 186 1.09 11.54 0.37
C SER A 186 -0.17 11.91 1.16
N LYS A 187 -1.16 11.02 1.11
CA LYS A 187 -2.51 11.28 1.66
C LYS A 187 -2.68 10.85 3.12
N ASP A 188 -1.82 9.96 3.57
CA ASP A 188 -1.80 9.39 4.91
C ASP A 188 -0.36 9.12 5.34
N ASP A 189 -0.19 8.83 6.64
CA ASP A 189 1.13 8.64 7.22
C ASP A 189 1.86 7.44 6.63
N PHE A 190 1.12 6.38 6.27
CA PHE A 190 1.75 5.21 5.67
C PHE A 190 2.40 5.54 4.33
N ASP A 191 1.66 6.14 3.39
CA ASP A 191 2.23 6.54 2.08
C ASP A 191 3.34 7.58 2.24
N LEU A 192 3.30 8.41 3.28
CA LEU A 192 4.35 9.38 3.57
C LEU A 192 5.66 8.68 3.96
N TRP A 193 5.59 7.75 4.90
CA TRP A 193 6.78 7.04 5.39
C TRP A 193 7.30 6.00 4.40
N ASP A 194 6.42 5.30 3.70
CA ASP A 194 6.78 4.38 2.59
C ASP A 194 7.55 5.13 1.50
N CYS A 195 7.06 6.31 1.07
CA CYS A 195 7.75 7.14 0.10
C CYS A 195 9.12 7.63 0.60
N ARG A 196 9.24 8.00 1.88
CA ARG A 196 10.52 8.42 2.46
C ARG A 196 11.52 7.27 2.50
N GLU A 197 11.09 6.06 2.85
CA GLU A 197 11.94 4.88 2.81
C GLU A 197 12.36 4.50 1.37
N GLU A 198 11.46 4.68 0.40
CA GLU A 198 11.77 4.52 -1.03
C GLU A 198 12.85 5.51 -1.48
N VAL A 199 12.68 6.81 -1.21
CA VAL A 199 13.67 7.85 -1.53
C VAL A 199 15.01 7.55 -0.84
N TRP A 200 14.99 7.17 0.44
CA TRP A 200 16.20 6.77 1.14
C TRP A 200 16.93 5.63 0.43
N ARG A 201 16.20 4.55 0.11
CA ARG A 201 16.75 3.35 -0.53
C ARG A 201 17.34 3.65 -1.90
N ASP A 202 16.64 4.44 -2.70
CA ASP A 202 16.94 4.59 -4.12
C ASP A 202 17.97 5.72 -4.37
N VAL A 203 18.01 6.73 -3.48
CA VAL A 203 18.86 7.92 -3.67
C VAL A 203 20.03 7.96 -2.69
N PHE A 204 19.79 7.74 -1.39
CA PHE A 204 20.77 8.03 -0.35
C PHE A 204 21.58 6.81 0.08
N ARG A 205 20.94 5.65 0.28
CA ARG A 205 21.56 4.45 0.85
C ARG A 205 22.80 4.02 0.07
N GLY A 206 23.96 3.99 0.74
CA GLY A 206 25.25 3.62 0.15
C GLY A 206 25.85 4.64 -0.81
N ASN A 207 25.20 5.79 -1.03
CA ASN A 207 25.61 6.81 -1.99
C ASN A 207 26.20 8.04 -1.28
N THR A 208 26.82 8.92 -2.08
CA THR A 208 27.19 10.27 -1.66
C THR A 208 26.26 11.27 -2.33
N VAL A 209 25.55 12.07 -1.55
CA VAL A 209 24.60 13.08 -2.03
C VAL A 209 24.97 14.41 -1.39
N ASP A 210 25.10 15.47 -2.19
CA ASP A 210 25.51 16.82 -1.75
C ASP A 210 26.82 16.83 -0.92
N GLY A 211 27.78 15.98 -1.31
CA GLY A 211 29.06 15.85 -0.61
C GLY A 211 29.01 15.06 0.71
N VAL A 212 27.85 14.55 1.12
CA VAL A 212 27.68 13.72 2.32
C VAL A 212 27.57 12.25 1.92
N SER A 213 28.48 11.41 2.43
CA SER A 213 28.40 9.96 2.29
C SER A 213 27.44 9.36 3.31
N TYR A 214 26.52 8.52 2.83
CA TYR A 214 25.53 7.78 3.61
C TYR A 214 25.86 6.28 3.61
N PRO A 215 25.60 5.56 4.72
CA PRO A 215 25.93 4.15 4.82
C PRO A 215 24.97 3.30 3.98
N ASP A 216 25.43 2.12 3.55
CA ASP A 216 24.56 1.09 2.97
C ASP A 216 23.72 0.43 4.07
N ASP A 217 22.68 1.15 4.50
CA ASP A 217 21.91 0.82 5.68
C ASP A 217 20.43 1.22 5.55
N ARG A 218 19.54 0.68 6.39
CA ARG A 218 18.11 1.02 6.46
C ARG A 218 17.90 2.41 7.05
N PHE A 219 16.90 3.13 6.56
CA PHE A 219 16.61 4.51 6.98
C PHE A 219 16.41 4.63 8.49
N GLY A 220 15.56 3.75 9.03
CA GLY A 220 15.34 3.64 10.48
C GLY A 220 16.62 3.41 11.27
N ARG A 221 17.60 2.70 10.68
CA ARG A 221 18.88 2.45 11.34
C ARG A 221 19.82 3.64 11.36
N VAL A 222 19.76 4.46 10.32
CA VAL A 222 20.62 5.63 10.20
C VAL A 222 20.11 6.80 11.03
N PHE A 223 18.79 7.03 11.08
CA PHE A 223 18.22 8.24 11.69
C PHE A 223 17.52 8.00 13.02
N PHE A 224 17.00 6.80 13.28
CA PHE A 224 16.17 6.53 14.46
C PHE A 224 16.90 5.65 15.51
N GLN A 225 18.24 5.76 15.58
CA GLN A 225 19.06 4.98 16.51
C GLN A 225 20.07 5.83 17.27
N PRO A 226 19.65 6.52 18.33
CA PRO A 226 20.59 7.25 19.16
C PRO A 226 21.37 6.33 20.10
N LEU A 227 20.85 5.14 20.49
CA LEU A 227 21.43 4.32 21.57
C LEU A 227 21.42 2.78 21.37
N TYR A 228 20.39 2.16 20.78
CA TYR A 228 20.19 0.69 20.80
C TYR A 228 20.21 -0.01 19.43
N ALA A 229 20.98 0.49 18.45
CA ALA A 229 21.30 -0.25 17.21
C ALA A 229 20.10 -0.80 16.38
N GLY A 230 18.88 -0.28 16.55
CA GLY A 230 17.72 -0.65 15.71
C GLY A 230 16.80 -1.67 16.30
N GLN A 231 16.87 -1.78 17.62
CA GLN A 231 15.93 -2.57 18.37
C GLN A 231 14.51 -2.08 18.14
N THR A 232 13.63 -3.06 18.22
CA THR A 232 12.19 -2.96 18.22
C THR A 232 11.68 -3.03 19.66
N PHE A 233 10.52 -2.44 19.95
CA PHE A 233 10.08 -2.21 21.33
C PHE A 233 8.69 -2.75 21.63
N GLY A 234 8.47 -3.02 22.92
CA GLY A 234 7.20 -3.53 23.44
C GLY A 234 6.90 -4.96 23.01
N LEU A 235 5.74 -5.45 23.41
CA LEU A 235 5.29 -6.81 23.06
C LEU A 235 5.16 -7.02 21.56
N GLY A 236 4.86 -5.96 20.81
CA GLY A 236 4.77 -5.98 19.36
C GLY A 236 6.10 -5.87 18.63
N GLN A 237 7.21 -5.54 19.30
CA GLN A 237 8.48 -5.27 18.61
C GLN A 237 8.31 -4.19 17.51
N LEU A 238 7.80 -3.02 17.89
CA LEU A 238 7.60 -1.88 17.00
C LEU A 238 8.88 -1.07 16.80
N SER A 239 9.14 -0.63 15.58
CA SER A 239 10.15 0.39 15.28
C SER A 239 9.53 1.79 15.27
N PRO A 240 10.34 2.86 15.44
CA PRO A 240 9.85 4.22 15.31
C PRO A 240 9.12 4.52 13.99
N ILE A 241 9.68 4.09 12.86
CA ILE A 241 9.07 4.30 11.54
C ILE A 241 7.75 3.53 11.43
N ALA A 242 7.69 2.28 11.91
CA ALA A 242 6.45 1.49 11.89
C ALA A 242 5.34 2.12 12.73
N ALA A 243 5.68 2.79 13.84
CA ALA A 243 4.70 3.52 14.62
C ALA A 243 4.26 4.81 13.92
N LEU A 244 5.21 5.58 13.39
CA LEU A 244 4.94 6.81 12.65
C LEU A 244 4.09 6.56 11.39
N SER A 245 4.23 5.41 10.74
CA SER A 245 3.47 5.06 9.53
C SER A 245 1.99 4.75 9.75
N VAL A 246 1.56 4.64 11.02
CA VAL A 246 0.15 4.41 11.38
C VAL A 246 -0.34 5.37 12.47
N ALA A 247 0.39 6.46 12.73
CA ALA A 247 0.07 7.40 13.80
C ALA A 247 -1.31 8.05 13.59
N ASP A 248 -1.64 8.45 12.36
CA ASP A 248 -2.96 8.92 11.96
C ASP A 248 -4.09 7.91 12.22
N ILE A 249 -3.88 6.64 11.86
CA ILE A 249 -4.86 5.55 12.07
C ILE A 249 -5.07 5.33 13.56
N VAL A 250 -3.98 5.32 14.35
CA VAL A 250 -4.04 5.16 15.80
C VAL A 250 -4.78 6.34 16.43
N HIS A 251 -4.36 7.57 16.15
CA HIS A 251 -5.01 8.78 16.67
C HIS A 251 -6.52 8.77 16.39
N LYS A 252 -6.90 8.47 15.14
CA LYS A 252 -8.30 8.43 14.72
C LYS A 252 -9.14 7.37 15.44
N ARG A 253 -8.56 6.22 15.81
CA ARG A 253 -9.31 5.07 16.36
C ARG A 253 -9.21 4.91 17.87
N SER A 254 -8.12 5.35 18.48
CA SER A 254 -7.88 5.22 19.93
C SER A 254 -7.94 6.56 20.66
N GLY A 255 -7.79 7.69 19.95
CA GLY A 255 -7.69 9.02 20.56
C GLY A 255 -6.34 9.32 21.20
N LEU A 256 -5.33 8.44 21.05
CA LEU A 256 -3.98 8.72 21.51
C LEU A 256 -3.40 9.96 20.80
N PRO A 257 -2.54 10.76 21.45
CA PRO A 257 -1.86 11.87 20.80
C PRO A 257 -1.07 11.41 19.57
N LEU A 258 -0.98 12.28 18.56
CA LEU A 258 -0.09 12.05 17.42
C LEU A 258 1.35 12.04 17.91
N ILE A 259 2.12 11.04 17.47
CA ILE A 259 3.57 10.99 17.64
C ILE A 259 4.25 11.62 16.43
N ASP A 260 5.42 12.19 16.66
CA ASP A 260 6.13 12.95 15.64
C ASP A 260 7.65 12.70 15.72
N MET A 261 8.34 12.89 14.61
CA MET A 261 9.77 12.61 14.50
C MET A 261 10.66 13.65 15.20
N ASP A 262 10.15 14.85 15.50
CA ASP A 262 10.88 15.86 16.27
C ASP A 262 10.80 15.62 17.79
N HIS A 263 9.92 14.71 18.22
CA HIS A 263 9.60 14.42 19.62
C HIS A 263 10.00 12.98 19.98
N ALA A 264 11.30 12.69 19.86
CA ALA A 264 11.83 11.35 20.03
C ALA A 264 11.52 10.71 21.41
N PRO A 265 11.64 11.42 22.56
CA PRO A 265 11.28 10.84 23.86
C PRO A 265 9.81 10.40 23.93
N GLU A 266 8.89 11.23 23.44
CA GLU A 266 7.46 10.96 23.40
C GLU A 266 7.16 9.75 22.50
N LEU A 267 7.77 9.70 21.31
CA LEU A 267 7.64 8.57 20.40
C LEU A 267 8.13 7.27 21.05
N TYR A 268 9.31 7.27 21.68
CA TYR A 268 9.86 6.07 22.32
C TYR A 268 8.99 5.62 23.50
N SER A 269 8.58 6.54 24.36
CA SER A 269 7.70 6.22 25.49
C SER A 269 6.40 5.57 25.01
N THR A 270 5.84 6.06 23.89
CA THR A 270 4.61 5.53 23.29
C THR A 270 4.78 4.12 22.73
N ILE A 271 5.89 3.80 22.07
CA ILE A 271 6.09 2.46 21.48
C ILE A 271 6.65 1.44 22.49
N MET A 272 7.21 1.90 23.61
CA MET A 272 7.70 1.05 24.70
C MET A 272 6.62 0.73 25.74
N ASP A 273 5.61 1.59 25.91
CA ASP A 273 4.51 1.32 26.83
C ASP A 273 3.67 0.10 26.38
N PRO A 274 3.43 -0.90 27.25
CA PRO A 274 2.71 -2.11 26.88
C PRO A 274 1.25 -1.89 26.45
N ALA A 275 0.61 -0.79 26.85
CA ALA A 275 -0.77 -0.52 26.49
C ALA A 275 -0.85 0.18 25.13
N THR A 276 -0.11 1.28 24.94
CA THR A 276 -0.14 2.04 23.70
C THR A 276 0.49 1.28 22.55
N SER A 277 1.55 0.48 22.77
CA SER A 277 2.16 -0.34 21.71
C SER A 277 1.19 -1.35 21.09
N LEU A 278 0.23 -1.88 21.84
CA LEU A 278 -0.80 -2.77 21.29
C LEU A 278 -1.72 -2.06 20.27
N GLU A 279 -1.90 -0.74 20.41
CA GLU A 279 -2.70 0.05 19.47
C GLU A 279 -2.02 0.18 18.10
N TYR A 280 -0.72 0.46 18.11
CA TYR A 280 0.09 0.52 16.89
C TYR A 280 0.21 -0.85 16.22
N LEU A 281 0.34 -1.93 17.01
CA LEU A 281 0.29 -3.30 16.50
C LEU A 281 -1.05 -3.56 15.78
N ALA A 282 -2.17 -3.26 16.43
CA ALA A 282 -3.50 -3.44 15.85
C ALA A 282 -3.69 -2.59 14.57
N ALA A 283 -3.18 -1.37 14.56
CA ALA A 283 -3.22 -0.48 13.41
C ALA A 283 -2.45 -1.03 12.20
N LEU A 284 -1.23 -1.56 12.41
CA LEU A 284 -0.43 -2.18 11.34
C LEU A 284 -1.12 -3.41 10.73
N ILE A 285 -1.79 -4.22 11.56
CA ILE A 285 -2.57 -5.37 11.08
C ILE A 285 -3.79 -4.90 10.28
N ARG A 286 -4.55 -3.92 10.80
CA ARG A 286 -5.70 -3.33 10.09
C ARG A 286 -5.29 -2.76 8.75
N LEU A 287 -4.20 -1.99 8.72
CA LEU A 287 -3.60 -1.46 7.50
C LEU A 287 -3.27 -2.57 6.51
N SER A 288 -2.67 -3.68 6.97
CA SER A 288 -2.33 -4.82 6.11
C SER A 288 -3.57 -5.44 5.46
N ILE A 289 -4.64 -5.64 6.25
CA ILE A 289 -5.93 -6.16 5.77
C ILE A 289 -6.55 -5.21 4.74
N ASP A 290 -6.61 -3.91 5.06
CA ASP A 290 -7.16 -2.89 4.15
C ASP A 290 -6.36 -2.81 2.85
N SER A 291 -5.03 -2.82 2.93
CA SER A 291 -4.14 -2.72 1.79
C SER A 291 -4.36 -3.85 0.79
N TYR A 292 -4.46 -5.09 1.25
CA TYR A 292 -4.71 -6.24 0.37
C TYR A 292 -6.12 -6.22 -0.23
N ARG A 293 -7.13 -5.83 0.57
CA ARG A 293 -8.50 -5.71 0.09
C ARG A 293 -8.60 -4.65 -1.01
N ASP A 294 -8.08 -3.46 -0.74
CA ASP A 294 -8.33 -2.27 -1.55
C ASP A 294 -7.40 -2.20 -2.76
N LEU A 295 -6.17 -2.73 -2.67
CA LEU A 295 -5.18 -2.64 -3.75
C LEU A 295 -5.06 -3.94 -4.57
N ALA A 296 -5.30 -5.09 -3.96
CA ALA A 296 -5.15 -6.40 -4.60
C ALA A 296 -6.45 -7.19 -4.76
N GLY A 297 -7.56 -6.73 -4.17
CA GLY A 297 -8.84 -7.43 -4.23
C GLY A 297 -8.88 -8.70 -3.37
N PHE A 298 -8.03 -8.81 -2.34
CA PHE A 298 -7.99 -9.96 -1.44
C PHE A 298 -8.35 -9.56 0.00
N ASP A 299 -9.41 -10.15 0.54
CA ASP A 299 -9.70 -10.06 1.97
C ASP A 299 -8.90 -11.13 2.72
N ILE A 300 -7.85 -10.68 3.40
CA ILE A 300 -6.98 -11.53 4.22
C ILE A 300 -7.40 -11.56 5.71
N SER A 301 -8.54 -10.96 6.08
CA SER A 301 -9.00 -10.87 7.47
C SER A 301 -9.41 -12.21 8.08
N LYS A 302 -9.33 -13.32 7.33
CA LYS A 302 -9.61 -14.67 7.79
C LYS A 302 -8.37 -15.53 7.91
N ASN A 303 -7.18 -15.00 7.58
CA ASN A 303 -5.92 -15.74 7.63
C ASN A 303 -4.90 -15.00 8.53
N PRO A 304 -4.78 -15.37 9.81
CA PRO A 304 -3.83 -14.72 10.72
C PRO A 304 -2.37 -14.96 10.32
N GLY A 305 -2.06 -16.06 9.63
CA GLY A 305 -0.73 -16.28 9.08
C GLY A 305 -0.34 -15.25 8.02
N LEU A 306 -1.26 -14.79 7.17
CA LEU A 306 -0.96 -13.73 6.21
C LEU A 306 -0.69 -12.40 6.87
N THR A 307 -1.48 -12.02 7.87
CA THR A 307 -1.21 -10.77 8.62
C THR A 307 0.09 -10.87 9.42
N ALA A 308 0.41 -12.02 10.01
CA ALA A 308 1.68 -12.23 10.70
C ALA A 308 2.88 -12.21 9.75
N THR A 309 2.71 -12.74 8.53
CA THR A 309 3.71 -12.60 7.46
C THR A 309 3.99 -11.13 7.19
N LEU A 310 2.95 -10.33 6.96
CA LEU A 310 3.08 -8.89 6.66
C LEU A 310 3.63 -8.10 7.84
N TYR A 311 3.31 -8.49 9.07
CA TYR A 311 3.90 -7.90 10.26
C TYR A 311 5.42 -8.12 10.31
N ASN A 312 5.87 -9.33 9.97
CA ASN A 312 7.28 -9.67 9.95
C ASN A 312 8.08 -8.97 8.83
N VAL A 313 7.48 -8.83 7.65
CA VAL A 313 8.22 -8.37 6.45
C VAL A 313 7.92 -6.94 6.03
N GLY A 314 6.92 -6.27 6.62
CA GLY A 314 6.52 -4.91 6.27
C GLY A 314 5.95 -4.75 4.85
N ASP A 315 5.89 -3.50 4.39
CA ASP A 315 5.55 -3.06 3.04
C ASP A 315 4.21 -3.59 2.49
N ALA A 316 3.16 -3.61 3.32
CA ALA A 316 1.91 -4.27 2.99
C ALA A 316 1.23 -3.73 1.72
N ARG A 317 1.17 -2.40 1.54
CA ARG A 317 0.61 -1.78 0.32
C ARG A 317 1.41 -2.15 -0.92
N ASP A 318 2.72 -2.10 -0.78
CA ASP A 318 3.65 -2.33 -1.88
C ASP A 318 3.60 -3.78 -2.38
N ARG A 319 3.52 -4.72 -1.44
CA ARG A 319 3.28 -6.13 -1.74
C ARG A 319 1.90 -6.36 -2.37
N ALA A 320 0.86 -5.67 -1.89
CA ALA A 320 -0.48 -5.75 -2.47
C ALA A 320 -0.50 -5.20 -3.92
N ARG A 321 0.13 -4.04 -4.19
CA ARG A 321 0.27 -3.47 -5.54
C ARG A 321 1.00 -4.43 -6.48
N ARG A 322 2.09 -5.04 -6.02
CA ARG A 322 2.84 -6.05 -6.80
C ARG A 322 1.98 -7.28 -7.11
N LEU A 323 1.25 -7.81 -6.13
CA LEU A 323 0.34 -8.93 -6.36
C LEU A 323 -0.74 -8.58 -7.40
N ALA A 324 -1.35 -7.40 -7.26
CA ALA A 324 -2.35 -6.91 -8.20
C ALA A 324 -1.79 -6.78 -9.62
N ALA A 325 -0.57 -6.25 -9.76
CA ALA A 325 0.11 -6.15 -11.05
C ALA A 325 0.36 -7.52 -11.67
N THR A 326 0.86 -8.48 -10.88
CA THR A 326 1.07 -9.87 -11.34
C THR A 326 -0.21 -10.53 -11.83
N ASN A 327 -1.32 -10.39 -11.10
CA ASN A 327 -2.60 -10.98 -11.48
C ASN A 327 -3.16 -10.34 -12.76
N ARG A 328 -3.03 -9.01 -12.91
CA ARG A 328 -3.43 -8.31 -14.13
C ARG A 328 -2.61 -8.73 -15.35
N GLN A 329 -1.30 -8.91 -15.17
CA GLN A 329 -0.39 -9.28 -16.27
C GLN A 329 -0.53 -10.75 -16.69
N SER A 330 -0.69 -11.66 -15.74
CA SER A 330 -0.79 -13.10 -16.03
C SER A 330 -2.17 -13.53 -16.49
N GLY A 331 -3.22 -12.77 -16.16
CA GLY A 331 -4.61 -13.20 -16.34
C GLY A 331 -5.02 -14.35 -15.41
N ALA A 332 -4.15 -14.74 -14.48
CA ALA A 332 -4.38 -15.78 -13.49
C ALA A 332 -4.44 -15.17 -12.08
N THR A 333 -5.19 -15.82 -11.18
CA THR A 333 -5.27 -15.41 -9.78
C THR A 333 -4.13 -16.04 -8.99
N ALA A 334 -3.06 -15.29 -8.76
CA ALA A 334 -2.08 -15.63 -7.73
C ALA A 334 -2.61 -15.17 -6.36
N TYR A 335 -2.44 -16.01 -5.35
CA TYR A 335 -2.81 -15.73 -3.96
C TYR A 335 -1.62 -15.15 -3.18
N PRO A 336 -1.87 -14.31 -2.16
CA PRO A 336 -0.83 -13.94 -1.21
C PRO A 336 -0.26 -15.18 -0.52
N GLN A 337 1.05 -15.17 -0.29
CA GLN A 337 1.79 -16.30 0.27
C GLN A 337 2.21 -16.01 1.71
N VAL A 338 2.14 -17.03 2.57
CA VAL A 338 2.67 -16.98 3.93
C VAL A 338 4.18 -17.26 3.92
N ASN A 339 4.93 -16.58 4.79
CA ASN A 339 6.32 -16.94 5.08
C ASN A 339 6.38 -17.91 6.28
N TYR A 340 7.59 -18.21 6.77
CA TYR A 340 7.77 -19.11 7.93
C TYR A 340 7.07 -18.61 9.22
N PHE A 341 6.96 -17.29 9.39
CA PHE A 341 6.19 -16.62 10.45
C PHE A 341 4.70 -16.96 10.33
N GLY A 342 4.12 -16.63 9.18
CA GLY A 342 2.71 -16.86 8.93
C GLY A 342 2.33 -18.33 8.97
N TRP A 343 3.21 -19.18 8.43
CA TRP A 343 3.01 -20.62 8.44
C TRP A 343 2.88 -21.16 9.85
N PHE A 344 3.77 -20.73 10.74
CA PHE A 344 3.76 -21.11 12.15
C PHE A 344 2.49 -20.61 12.86
N VAL A 345 2.06 -19.38 12.62
CA VAL A 345 0.83 -18.84 13.20
C VAL A 345 -0.39 -19.64 12.80
N ASN A 346 -0.49 -20.02 11.52
CA ASN A 346 -1.58 -20.86 11.04
C ASN A 346 -1.53 -22.28 11.64
N GLU A 347 -0.34 -22.83 11.88
CA GLU A 347 -0.19 -24.13 12.57
C GLU A 347 -0.62 -24.05 14.04
N LYS A 348 -0.39 -22.91 14.70
CA LYS A 348 -0.80 -22.66 16.10
C LYS A 348 -2.16 -21.98 16.25
N GLU A 349 -2.94 -21.78 15.18
CA GLU A 349 -4.16 -20.97 15.25
C GLU A 349 -5.15 -21.49 16.31
N ASP A 350 -5.34 -22.80 16.39
CA ASP A 350 -6.22 -23.43 17.39
C ASP A 350 -5.77 -23.14 18.83
N ASP A 351 -4.47 -23.14 19.08
CA ASP A 351 -3.89 -22.81 20.38
C ASP A 351 -4.16 -21.33 20.71
N LEU A 352 -3.93 -20.43 19.76
CA LEU A 352 -4.16 -18.99 19.94
C LEU A 352 -5.64 -18.69 20.17
N ARG A 353 -6.55 -19.38 19.48
CA ARG A 353 -7.99 -19.20 19.69
C ARG A 353 -8.44 -19.68 21.06
N ARG A 354 -7.79 -20.67 21.68
CA ARG A 354 -8.08 -21.08 23.07
C ARG A 354 -7.74 -19.99 24.09
N LEU A 355 -6.79 -19.09 23.81
CA LEU A 355 -6.51 -17.93 24.67
C LEU A 355 -7.65 -16.90 24.65
N LEU A 356 -8.53 -16.94 23.64
CA LEU A 356 -9.63 -15.98 23.47
C LEU A 356 -10.93 -16.41 24.16
N GLN A 357 -11.02 -17.67 24.57
CA GLN A 357 -12.10 -18.22 25.40
C GLN A 357 -11.94 -17.74 26.84
#